data_AF-A0A2E5L4L5-F1
#
_entry.id   AF-A0A2E5L4L5-F1
#
_cell.length_a   1.000
_cell.length_b   1.000
_cell.length_c   1.000
_cell.angle_alpha   90.00
_cell.angle_beta   90.00
_cell.angle_gamma   90.00
#
_symmetry.space_group_name_H-M   'P 1'
#
loop_
_entity.id
_entity.type
_entity.pdbx_description
1 polymer ?
#
loop_
_entity_poly.entity_id
_entity_poly.type
_entity_poly.pdbx_seq_one_letter_code
_entity_poly.pdbx_strand_id
1 'polypeptide(L)'
;MALNSIFRKILLAAGGIFLYPFDGMGETVLPQNGKDIHLGVTSCAGSTCHGATSPWKGSNVLQNEYITWERHDPHAKAYSVLLNEVSLQMAKNLGIAKAHEAKICLDCHADNVPENKRGRVFQLSDGVGCEACHGGGERWLGMHVSGIGTHEDNLKAGLYPTEDPVKRAELCLSCHFGDETKFVTHRIMGAGHPRLDFELDTFTVTQPAHYEIDKDYRQRKAVSNGIQTWAIGQAIALQRRFEALLKPGNLGGVFPELVLFDCQACHHSLMDQKWQPRPGTGLGPGVVRFDDSNLMMLQIILTTIDPKKAEALRNKTLELHKASTEDPQKFYSLAKLLGKTSRDLIPLLVKHKFNPADVKNLLKGLIQRTRDKEFSDYVGAEQAIMGISAVLATADGMGMQQTTKPIRKSLEQAYEALAKYDAWDRVKFRNAIAGIVIN
;
A
#
# COMPACT_ATOMS: atom_id res chain seq x y z
N MET A 1 56.80 53.72 -19.82
CA MET A 1 56.38 53.98 -21.21
C MET A 1 55.67 52.73 -21.73
N ALA A 2 54.43 52.91 -22.22
CA ALA A 2 53.65 51.98 -23.06
C ALA A 2 53.27 50.60 -22.46
N LEU A 3 52.00 50.32 -22.13
CA LEU A 3 50.80 50.07 -22.97
C LEU A 3 50.59 48.57 -23.31
N ASN A 4 49.32 48.15 -23.18
CA ASN A 4 48.63 46.94 -23.68
C ASN A 4 48.35 45.84 -22.63
N SER A 5 47.13 45.34 -22.43
CA SER A 5 45.80 45.77 -22.90
C SER A 5 44.72 45.11 -22.02
N ILE A 6 43.78 45.94 -21.57
CA ILE A 6 42.48 45.57 -21.00
C ILE A 6 41.57 45.16 -22.15
N PHE A 7 40.96 43.96 -22.14
CA PHE A 7 39.64 43.70 -22.74
C PHE A 7 39.08 42.31 -22.37
N ARG A 8 38.05 42.31 -21.52
CA ARG A 8 36.78 41.54 -21.55
C ARG A 8 36.30 41.12 -20.15
N LYS A 9 35.46 41.99 -19.56
CA LYS A 9 34.34 41.59 -18.70
C LYS A 9 33.09 41.50 -19.56
N ILE A 10 32.26 40.48 -19.37
CA ILE A 10 30.79 40.56 -19.21
C ILE A 10 30.21 39.14 -19.04
N LEU A 11 29.52 38.98 -17.91
CA LEU A 11 28.44 38.06 -17.53
C LEU A 11 28.43 36.62 -18.06
N LEU A 12 28.56 35.67 -17.13
CA LEU A 12 27.66 34.52 -17.01
C LEU A 12 27.59 34.12 -15.53
N ALA A 13 26.50 34.51 -14.88
CA ALA A 13 26.11 33.98 -13.58
C ALA A 13 25.60 32.55 -13.79
N ALA A 14 26.47 31.57 -13.58
CA ALA A 14 26.06 30.17 -13.48
C ALA A 14 25.64 29.90 -12.03
N GLY A 15 24.32 29.91 -11.80
CA GLY A 15 23.73 29.38 -10.59
C GLY A 15 24.08 27.89 -10.48
N GLY A 16 24.91 27.56 -9.50
CA GLY A 16 25.22 26.18 -9.15
C GLY A 16 23.95 25.49 -8.65
N ILE A 17 23.31 24.73 -9.52
CA ILE A 17 22.35 23.71 -9.12
C ILE A 17 23.19 22.65 -8.39
N PHE A 18 23.11 22.64 -7.06
CA PHE A 18 23.54 21.50 -6.25
C PHE A 18 22.65 20.31 -6.62
N LEU A 19 23.06 19.57 -7.64
CA LEU A 19 22.60 18.21 -7.86
C LEU A 19 23.23 17.36 -6.75
N TYR A 20 22.49 17.13 -5.67
CA TYR A 20 22.82 16.03 -4.77
C TYR A 20 22.77 14.74 -5.59
N PRO A 21 23.88 13.99 -5.68
CA PRO A 21 23.80 12.64 -6.23
C PRO A 21 22.91 11.83 -5.30
N PHE A 22 21.85 11.24 -5.85
CA PHE A 22 21.18 10.09 -5.24
C PHE A 22 22.20 8.94 -5.28
N ASP A 23 23.14 8.95 -4.34
CA ASP A 23 23.95 7.79 -4.04
C ASP A 23 23.03 6.68 -3.50
N GLY A 24 23.23 5.48 -4.03
CA GLY A 24 22.33 4.36 -3.84
C GLY A 24 22.05 4.06 -2.38
N MET A 25 20.78 4.23 -1.98
CA MET A 25 20.24 3.47 -0.87
C MET A 25 20.32 2.00 -1.29
N GLY A 26 21.21 1.24 -0.68
CA GLY A 26 21.12 -0.22 -0.70
C GLY A 26 19.70 -0.62 -0.31
N GLU A 27 19.20 -1.70 -0.92
CA GLU A 27 17.83 -2.16 -0.73
C GLU A 27 17.52 -2.29 0.78
N THR A 28 16.64 -1.42 1.30
CA THR A 28 16.24 -1.45 2.71
C THR A 28 15.56 -2.79 2.99
N VAL A 29 16.19 -3.61 3.83
CA VAL A 29 15.67 -4.93 4.20
C VAL A 29 14.44 -4.77 5.09
N LEU A 30 13.39 -5.55 4.83
CA LEU A 30 12.20 -5.57 5.67
C LEU A 30 12.55 -5.97 7.11
N PRO A 31 11.90 -5.39 8.14
CA PRO A 31 12.20 -5.64 9.55
C PRO A 31 12.39 -7.11 9.92
N GLN A 32 11.48 -7.98 9.50
CA GLN A 32 11.52 -9.42 9.81
C GLN A 32 12.75 -10.15 9.25
N ASN A 33 13.38 -9.60 8.22
CA ASN A 33 14.57 -10.13 7.55
C ASN A 33 15.83 -9.38 7.97
N GLY A 34 15.70 -8.41 8.88
CA GLY A 34 16.79 -7.64 9.45
C GLY A 34 17.76 -8.50 10.23
N LYS A 35 18.99 -8.01 10.37
CA LYS A 35 20.05 -8.68 11.14
C LYS A 35 19.99 -8.40 12.64
N ASP A 36 19.20 -7.42 13.06
CA ASP A 36 19.20 -6.89 14.42
C ASP A 36 18.24 -7.68 15.32
N ILE A 37 18.54 -7.79 16.61
CA ILE A 37 17.66 -8.41 17.59
C ILE A 37 16.42 -7.54 17.83
N HIS A 38 15.25 -8.17 17.83
CA HIS A 38 13.98 -7.58 18.23
C HIS A 38 13.80 -7.76 19.73
N LEU A 39 13.81 -6.67 20.49
CA LEU A 39 13.89 -6.67 21.94
C LEU A 39 12.56 -7.04 22.61
N GLY A 40 11.43 -6.72 21.99
CA GLY A 40 10.07 -6.90 22.50
C GLY A 40 9.39 -5.58 22.85
N VAL A 41 8.07 -5.48 22.67
CA VAL A 41 7.30 -4.22 22.83
C VAL A 41 7.44 -3.57 24.20
N THR A 42 7.74 -4.36 25.24
CA THR A 42 7.96 -3.86 26.60
C THR A 42 9.17 -2.93 26.71
N SER A 43 10.15 -3.00 25.79
CA SER A 43 11.25 -2.04 25.73
C SER A 43 10.79 -0.63 25.31
N CYS A 44 9.59 -0.50 24.73
CA CYS A 44 8.98 0.77 24.33
C CYS A 44 7.94 1.27 25.35
N ALA A 45 7.39 0.37 26.17
CA ALA A 45 6.18 0.57 26.99
C ALA A 45 6.36 1.42 28.26
N GLY A 46 7.57 1.91 28.56
CA GLY A 46 7.81 2.76 29.73
C GLY A 46 6.99 4.04 29.67
N SER A 47 6.46 4.51 30.80
CA SER A 47 5.64 5.74 30.87
C SER A 47 6.40 7.01 30.49
N THR A 48 7.74 6.99 30.60
CA THR A 48 8.64 8.05 30.13
C THR A 48 9.14 7.84 28.70
N CYS A 49 8.72 6.75 28.06
CA CYS A 49 9.04 6.37 26.70
C CYS A 49 7.78 6.50 25.84
N HIS A 50 7.17 5.41 25.39
CA HIS A 50 5.97 5.42 24.54
C HIS A 50 4.71 4.92 25.25
N GLY A 51 4.76 4.68 26.57
CA GLY A 51 3.68 4.13 27.39
C GLY A 51 2.90 5.16 28.23
N ALA A 52 2.96 6.45 27.91
CA ALA A 52 2.18 7.46 28.61
C ALA A 52 0.67 7.28 28.35
N THR A 53 -0.18 7.56 29.35
CA THR A 53 -1.64 7.45 29.19
C THR A 53 -2.26 8.56 28.35
N SER A 54 -1.54 9.67 28.17
CA SER A 54 -1.95 10.83 27.37
C SER A 54 -0.72 11.44 26.70
N PRO A 55 -0.88 12.13 25.55
CA PRO A 55 0.24 12.76 24.87
C PRO A 55 1.02 13.75 25.74
N TRP A 56 2.35 13.75 25.64
CA TRP A 56 3.21 14.64 26.41
C TRP A 56 3.40 16.01 25.73
N LYS A 57 3.19 17.09 26.50
CA LYS A 57 3.45 18.46 26.02
C LYS A 57 4.96 18.74 26.01
N GLY A 58 5.49 19.30 24.92
CA GLY A 58 6.94 19.47 24.73
C GLY A 58 7.65 18.24 24.15
N SER A 59 6.84 17.21 23.83
CA SER A 59 7.07 16.11 22.92
C SER A 59 7.60 16.44 21.52
N ASN A 60 8.64 15.76 21.02
CA ASN A 60 8.89 15.58 19.58
C ASN A 60 8.09 14.39 18.99
N VAL A 61 7.42 13.62 19.86
CA VAL A 61 6.49 12.52 19.56
C VAL A 61 5.34 12.59 20.56
N LEU A 62 4.37 11.67 20.51
CA LEU A 62 3.21 11.70 21.39
C LEU A 62 3.52 11.06 22.77
N GLN A 63 4.48 10.13 22.85
CA GLN A 63 4.81 9.32 24.03
C GLN A 63 3.72 8.36 24.51
N ASN A 64 2.62 8.21 23.77
CA ASN A 64 1.55 7.27 24.07
C ASN A 64 1.36 6.21 22.98
N GLU A 65 2.33 6.06 22.07
CA GLU A 65 2.24 5.16 20.91
C GLU A 65 2.04 3.69 21.32
N TYR A 66 2.68 3.23 22.41
CA TYR A 66 2.47 1.87 22.93
C TYR A 66 1.02 1.65 23.40
N ILE A 67 0.43 2.64 24.08
CA ILE A 67 -0.96 2.56 24.55
C ILE A 67 -1.94 2.58 23.38
N THR A 68 -1.65 3.39 22.36
CA THR A 68 -2.44 3.43 21.12
C THR A 68 -2.40 2.07 20.42
N TRP A 69 -1.20 1.49 20.28
CA TRP A 69 -1.01 0.16 19.70
C TRP A 69 -1.76 -0.92 20.49
N GLU A 70 -1.53 -1.02 21.80
CA GLU A 70 -2.10 -2.06 22.65
C GLU A 70 -3.65 -2.03 22.64
N ARG A 71 -4.25 -0.84 22.66
CA ARG A 71 -5.69 -0.68 22.89
C ARG A 71 -6.51 -0.55 21.62
N HIS A 72 -5.96 0.07 20.59
CA HIS A 72 -6.72 0.52 19.43
C HIS A 72 -6.24 -0.09 18.12
N ASP A 73 -5.00 -0.58 18.05
CA ASP A 73 -4.45 -1.13 16.82
C ASP A 73 -4.79 -2.63 16.68
N PRO A 74 -5.44 -3.06 15.58
CA PRO A 74 -5.66 -4.47 15.27
C PRO A 74 -4.37 -5.31 15.24
N HIS A 75 -3.22 -4.70 14.94
CA HIS A 75 -1.92 -5.37 14.89
C HIS A 75 -1.53 -6.03 16.23
N ALA A 76 -1.83 -5.39 17.36
CA ALA A 76 -1.61 -5.96 18.70
C ALA A 76 -2.46 -7.21 18.98
N LYS A 77 -3.56 -7.40 18.22
CA LYS A 77 -4.47 -8.55 18.35
C LYS A 77 -4.22 -9.63 17.30
N ALA A 78 -3.30 -9.40 16.34
CA ALA A 78 -3.13 -10.27 15.19
C ALA A 78 -2.80 -11.72 15.58
N TYR A 79 -1.96 -11.95 16.59
CA TYR A 79 -1.64 -13.29 17.08
C TYR A 79 -2.87 -14.01 17.66
N SER A 80 -3.72 -13.28 18.40
CA SER A 80 -4.92 -13.86 19.02
C SER A 80 -5.92 -14.41 18.00
N VAL A 81 -5.95 -13.86 16.78
CA VAL A 81 -6.77 -14.38 15.68
C VAL A 81 -6.39 -15.83 15.34
N LEU A 82 -5.11 -16.20 15.49
CA LEU A 82 -4.63 -17.56 15.22
C LEU A 82 -5.10 -18.60 16.24
N LEU A 83 -5.75 -18.17 17.33
CA LEU A 83 -6.29 -19.03 18.38
C LEU A 83 -7.80 -19.31 18.23
N ASN A 84 -8.49 -18.62 17.32
CA ASN A 84 -9.94 -18.77 17.15
C ASN A 84 -10.32 -20.05 16.38
N GLU A 85 -11.61 -20.39 16.39
CA GLU A 85 -12.14 -21.60 15.74
C GLU A 85 -11.84 -21.65 14.23
N VAL A 86 -11.91 -20.51 13.54
CA VAL A 86 -11.63 -20.40 12.10
C VAL A 86 -10.18 -20.77 11.82
N SER A 87 -9.23 -20.19 12.54
CA SER A 87 -7.80 -20.46 12.41
C SER A 87 -7.44 -21.91 12.76
N LEU A 88 -8.09 -22.48 13.78
CA LEU A 88 -7.94 -23.90 14.13
C LEU A 88 -8.45 -24.80 13.00
N GLN A 89 -9.59 -24.47 12.40
CA GLN A 89 -10.13 -25.21 11.26
C GLN A 89 -9.26 -25.06 10.02
N MET A 90 -8.74 -23.87 9.74
CA MET A 90 -7.80 -23.62 8.65
C MET A 90 -6.55 -24.48 8.78
N ALA A 91 -5.94 -24.55 9.98
CA ALA A 91 -4.77 -25.39 10.22
C ALA A 91 -5.06 -26.88 9.91
N LYS A 92 -6.23 -27.38 10.33
CA LYS A 92 -6.70 -28.74 10.02
C LYS A 92 -6.90 -28.94 8.51
N ASN A 93 -7.60 -28.02 7.84
CA ASN A 93 -7.87 -28.07 6.40
C ASN A 93 -6.58 -28.04 5.57
N LEU A 94 -5.59 -27.28 6.02
CA LEU A 94 -4.29 -27.16 5.35
C LEU A 94 -3.37 -28.34 5.63
N GLY A 95 -3.61 -29.09 6.70
CA GLY A 95 -2.74 -30.18 7.17
C GLY A 95 -1.43 -29.69 7.79
N ILE A 96 -1.46 -28.54 8.47
CA ILE A 96 -0.29 -27.91 9.10
C ILE A 96 -0.36 -27.98 10.63
N ALA A 97 0.71 -27.57 11.30
CA ALA A 97 0.73 -27.38 12.76
C ALA A 97 -0.32 -26.33 13.20
N LYS A 98 -0.50 -26.16 14.52
CA LYS A 98 -1.43 -25.14 15.05
C LYS A 98 -1.12 -23.78 14.42
N ALA A 99 -2.16 -23.04 14.03
CA ALA A 99 -1.98 -21.78 13.32
C ALA A 99 -1.03 -20.79 14.06
N HIS A 100 -1.14 -20.69 15.39
CA HIS A 100 -0.27 -19.85 16.24
C HIS A 100 1.17 -20.35 16.42
N GLU A 101 1.51 -21.53 15.89
CA GLU A 101 2.87 -22.09 15.86
C GLU A 101 3.41 -22.18 14.42
N ALA A 102 2.52 -22.14 13.42
CA ALA A 102 2.88 -22.33 12.03
C ALA A 102 3.47 -21.05 11.41
N LYS A 103 4.70 -21.14 10.92
CA LYS A 103 5.43 -20.02 10.28
C LYS A 103 4.58 -19.28 9.25
N ILE A 104 3.86 -20.02 8.39
CA ILE A 104 3.02 -19.46 7.32
C ILE A 104 1.92 -18.50 7.83
N CYS A 105 1.44 -18.70 9.06
CA CYS A 105 0.45 -17.83 9.69
C CYS A 105 1.14 -16.72 10.49
N LEU A 106 2.18 -17.08 11.25
CA LEU A 106 2.93 -16.15 12.09
C LEU A 106 3.64 -15.05 11.30
N ASP A 107 4.07 -15.34 10.08
CA ASP A 107 4.78 -14.37 9.23
C ASP A 107 4.00 -13.07 8.99
N CYS A 108 2.66 -13.10 9.05
CA CYS A 108 1.82 -11.90 8.95
C CYS A 108 1.12 -11.52 10.27
N HIS A 109 0.92 -12.46 11.18
CA HIS A 109 0.15 -12.26 12.41
C HIS A 109 1.00 -12.03 13.67
N ALA A 110 2.32 -12.04 13.55
CA ALA A 110 3.24 -11.75 14.63
C ALA A 110 4.55 -11.12 14.11
N ASP A 111 5.35 -10.56 15.02
CA ASP A 111 6.75 -10.24 14.77
C ASP A 111 7.59 -11.52 14.67
N ASN A 112 7.47 -12.26 13.57
CA ASN A 112 7.98 -13.63 13.47
C ASN A 112 9.47 -13.71 13.05
N VAL A 113 10.37 -13.13 13.85
CA VAL A 113 11.82 -13.29 13.67
C VAL A 113 12.32 -14.62 14.23
N PRO A 114 13.47 -15.17 13.76
CA PRO A 114 14.07 -16.38 14.32
C PRO A 114 14.32 -16.30 15.83
N GLU A 115 14.31 -17.42 16.55
CA GLU A 115 14.46 -17.43 18.01
C GLU A 115 15.75 -16.76 18.50
N ASN A 116 16.86 -16.92 17.79
CA ASN A 116 18.14 -16.28 18.10
C ASN A 116 18.17 -14.76 17.80
N LYS A 117 17.09 -14.21 17.26
CA LYS A 117 16.86 -12.77 17.03
C LYS A 117 15.79 -12.18 17.95
N ARG A 118 15.33 -12.95 18.93
CA ARG A 118 14.35 -12.50 19.94
C ARG A 118 15.09 -12.11 21.22
N GLY A 119 14.83 -10.89 21.69
CA GLY A 119 15.38 -10.37 22.93
C GLY A 119 14.75 -11.03 24.16
N ARG A 120 15.34 -10.76 25.33
CA ARG A 120 14.94 -11.40 26.60
C ARG A 120 13.45 -11.22 26.96
N VAL A 121 12.85 -10.10 26.56
CA VAL A 121 11.47 -9.72 26.90
C VAL A 121 10.53 -9.80 25.69
N PHE A 122 11.01 -10.34 24.57
CA PHE A 122 10.25 -10.54 23.35
C PHE A 122 9.15 -11.59 23.57
N GLN A 123 7.93 -11.31 23.10
CA GLN A 123 6.83 -12.27 23.10
C GLN A 123 6.19 -12.35 21.71
N LEU A 124 6.10 -13.55 21.16
CA LEU A 124 5.42 -13.77 19.88
C LEU A 124 3.91 -13.45 19.98
N SER A 125 3.35 -13.62 21.17
CA SER A 125 1.94 -13.36 21.46
C SER A 125 1.55 -11.88 21.46
N ASP A 126 2.53 -10.96 21.43
CA ASP A 126 2.27 -9.52 21.29
C ASP A 126 1.68 -9.19 19.90
N GLY A 127 1.72 -10.12 18.95
CA GLY A 127 1.23 -9.88 17.59
C GLY A 127 2.23 -9.07 16.77
N VAL A 128 1.72 -8.20 15.88
CA VAL A 128 2.56 -7.33 15.07
C VAL A 128 2.95 -6.12 15.94
N GLY A 129 4.11 -6.25 16.60
CA GLY A 129 4.63 -5.26 17.55
C GLY A 129 5.40 -4.11 16.89
N CYS A 130 5.95 -3.21 17.71
CA CYS A 130 6.67 -2.02 17.26
C CYS A 130 7.79 -2.34 16.25
N GLU A 131 8.60 -3.36 16.56
CA GLU A 131 9.79 -3.72 15.79
C GLU A 131 9.47 -4.48 14.50
N ALA A 132 8.25 -5.02 14.35
CA ALA A 132 7.77 -5.56 13.07
C ALA A 132 7.62 -4.45 12.00
N CYS A 133 7.42 -3.20 12.42
CA CYS A 133 7.36 -2.03 11.54
C CYS A 133 8.64 -1.20 11.57
N HIS A 134 9.24 -1.03 12.75
CA HIS A 134 10.40 -0.15 12.96
C HIS A 134 11.76 -0.84 12.85
N GLY A 135 11.81 -2.18 12.73
CA GLY A 135 13.05 -2.94 12.75
C GLY A 135 13.57 -3.21 14.17
N GLY A 136 14.34 -4.29 14.33
CA GLY A 136 14.91 -4.70 15.61
C GLY A 136 15.71 -3.60 16.31
N GLY A 137 15.37 -3.34 17.57
CA GLY A 137 15.86 -2.26 18.40
C GLY A 137 17.31 -2.39 18.87
N GLU A 138 17.98 -3.51 18.63
CA GLU A 138 19.33 -3.82 19.14
C GLU A 138 20.33 -2.67 19.02
N ARG A 139 20.37 -2.00 17.87
CA ARG A 139 21.34 -0.93 17.60
C ARG A 139 20.77 0.47 17.73
N TRP A 140 19.51 0.70 17.36
CA TRP A 140 18.95 2.06 17.31
C TRP A 140 18.28 2.46 18.64
N LEU A 141 17.81 1.51 19.47
CA LEU A 141 17.08 1.87 20.69
C LEU A 141 17.96 2.62 21.68
N GLY A 142 19.20 2.18 21.91
CA GLY A 142 20.13 2.84 22.83
C GLY A 142 20.43 4.29 22.44
N MET A 143 20.56 4.54 21.13
CA MET A 143 20.73 5.87 20.58
C MET A 143 19.45 6.71 20.72
N HIS A 144 18.30 6.13 20.40
CA HIS A 144 16.98 6.76 20.55
C HIS A 144 16.72 7.23 21.98
N VAL A 145 16.94 6.38 22.98
CA VAL A 145 16.69 6.74 24.39
C VAL A 145 17.70 7.74 24.95
N SER A 146 18.90 7.84 24.37
CA SER A 146 19.90 8.82 24.81
C SER A 146 19.49 10.27 24.52
N GLY A 147 18.59 10.49 23.55
CA GLY A 147 18.22 11.82 23.06
C GLY A 147 19.33 12.54 22.28
N ILE A 148 20.49 11.91 22.08
CA ILE A 148 21.63 12.49 21.35
C ILE A 148 21.53 12.20 19.84
N GLY A 149 21.05 11.01 19.47
CA GLY A 149 20.95 10.60 18.06
C GLY A 149 19.84 11.31 17.31
N THR A 150 20.14 11.71 16.07
CA THR A 150 19.13 12.23 15.15
C THR A 150 18.31 11.10 14.53
N HIS A 151 17.21 11.44 13.85
CA HIS A 151 16.44 10.47 13.06
C HIS A 151 17.33 9.74 12.04
N GLU A 152 18.20 10.48 11.36
CA GLU A 152 19.14 9.93 10.39
C GLU A 152 20.14 8.95 11.02
N ASP A 153 20.59 9.22 12.25
CA ASP A 153 21.48 8.30 12.97
C ASP A 153 20.75 7.01 13.36
N ASN A 154 19.47 7.10 13.76
CA ASN A 154 18.64 5.92 14.01
C ASN A 154 18.45 5.08 12.73
N LEU A 155 18.21 5.73 11.58
CA LEU A 155 18.10 5.04 10.28
C LEU A 155 19.40 4.28 9.96
N LYS A 156 20.56 4.93 10.11
CA LYS A 156 21.87 4.29 9.93
C LYS A 156 22.11 3.14 10.91
N ALA A 157 21.55 3.24 12.12
CA ALA A 157 21.64 2.20 13.12
C ALA A 157 20.72 0.99 12.83
N GLY A 158 19.68 1.14 12.02
CA GLY A 158 18.80 0.03 11.60
C GLY A 158 17.30 0.30 11.77
N LEU A 159 16.90 1.51 12.18
CA LEU A 159 15.49 1.91 12.20
C LEU A 159 14.94 1.88 10.77
N TYR A 160 13.78 1.24 10.58
CA TYR A 160 13.10 1.22 9.29
C TYR A 160 12.39 2.57 9.03
N PRO A 161 12.59 3.20 7.86
CA PRO A 161 12.09 4.53 7.54
C PRO A 161 10.58 4.53 7.19
N THR A 162 9.71 4.25 8.17
CA THR A 162 8.26 4.18 7.96
C THR A 162 7.64 5.51 7.54
N GLU A 163 8.34 6.64 7.66
CA GLU A 163 7.91 7.94 7.14
C GLU A 163 8.04 8.08 5.61
N ASP A 164 8.94 7.32 5.00
CA ASP A 164 9.08 7.30 3.55
C ASP A 164 7.91 6.51 2.94
N PRO A 165 7.11 7.10 2.03
CA PRO A 165 5.93 6.43 1.49
C PRO A 165 6.26 5.19 0.66
N VAL A 166 7.43 5.11 0.01
CA VAL A 166 7.88 3.93 -0.72
C VAL A 166 8.22 2.82 0.26
N LYS A 167 8.97 3.13 1.31
CA LYS A 167 9.36 2.15 2.34
C LYS A 167 8.18 1.68 3.17
N ARG A 168 7.28 2.58 3.53
CA ARG A 168 6.00 2.22 4.14
C ARG A 168 5.20 1.29 3.25
N ALA A 169 5.08 1.58 1.95
CA ALA A 169 4.37 0.72 1.01
C ALA A 169 5.00 -0.68 0.93
N GLU A 170 6.34 -0.76 0.79
CA GLU A 170 7.10 -2.02 0.78
C GLU A 170 6.82 -2.84 2.05
N LEU A 171 6.84 -2.19 3.21
CA LEU A 171 6.56 -2.81 4.51
C LEU A 171 5.12 -3.33 4.61
N CYS A 172 4.12 -2.46 4.44
CA CYS A 172 2.72 -2.84 4.63
C CYS A 172 2.30 -3.92 3.62
N LEU A 173 2.68 -3.77 2.35
CA LEU A 173 2.33 -4.73 1.31
C LEU A 173 3.05 -6.08 1.49
N SER A 174 4.15 -6.15 2.24
CA SER A 174 4.81 -7.45 2.53
C SER A 174 3.90 -8.42 3.30
N CYS A 175 2.91 -7.90 4.04
CA CYS A 175 1.89 -8.71 4.74
C CYS A 175 0.50 -8.57 4.10
N HIS A 176 0.09 -7.35 3.72
CA HIS A 176 -1.27 -7.06 3.22
C HIS A 176 -1.49 -7.35 1.74
N PHE A 177 -0.43 -7.71 1.02
CA PHE A 177 -0.52 -8.37 -0.29
C PHE A 177 0.27 -9.68 -0.26
N GLY A 178 1.47 -9.60 0.33
CA GLY A 178 2.42 -10.68 0.45
C GLY A 178 3.71 -10.40 -0.31
N ASP A 179 4.73 -11.18 0.01
CA ASP A 179 5.99 -11.23 -0.73
C ASP A 179 6.29 -12.68 -1.15
N GLU A 180 7.51 -12.94 -1.64
CA GLU A 180 7.90 -14.27 -2.06
C GLU A 180 7.87 -15.31 -0.93
N THR A 181 7.88 -14.88 0.32
CA THR A 181 7.89 -15.73 1.52
C THR A 181 6.56 -15.73 2.27
N LYS A 182 5.75 -14.67 2.10
CA LYS A 182 4.49 -14.42 2.84
C LYS A 182 3.30 -14.26 1.89
N PHE A 183 3.00 -15.27 1.08
CA PHE A 183 1.94 -15.15 0.07
C PHE A 183 0.68 -15.95 0.45
N VAL A 184 -0.47 -15.28 0.51
CA VAL A 184 -1.77 -15.93 0.74
C VAL A 184 -2.27 -16.53 -0.57
N THR A 185 -2.02 -17.82 -0.75
CA THR A 185 -2.46 -18.59 -1.92
C THR A 185 -3.96 -18.87 -1.93
N HIS A 186 -4.50 -19.26 -3.09
CA HIS A 186 -5.91 -19.68 -3.20
C HIS A 186 -6.19 -20.90 -2.32
N ARG A 187 -5.19 -21.75 -2.06
CA ARG A 187 -5.30 -22.87 -1.10
C ARG A 187 -5.54 -22.36 0.34
N ILE A 188 -4.83 -21.30 0.76
CA ILE A 188 -5.00 -20.71 2.09
C ILE A 188 -6.38 -20.04 2.21
N MET A 189 -6.82 -19.33 1.16
CA MET A 189 -8.18 -18.78 1.11
C MET A 189 -9.25 -19.86 1.14
N GLY A 190 -9.09 -20.93 0.34
CA GLY A 190 -10.00 -22.08 0.34
C GLY A 190 -10.04 -22.85 1.67
N ALA A 191 -9.02 -22.72 2.51
CA ALA A 191 -9.02 -23.27 3.86
C ALA A 191 -9.81 -22.41 4.86
N GLY A 192 -10.12 -21.15 4.53
CA GLY A 192 -10.89 -20.22 5.36
C GLY A 192 -10.28 -18.82 5.53
N HIS A 193 -9.11 -18.53 4.96
CA HIS A 193 -8.52 -17.19 5.07
C HIS A 193 -9.35 -16.17 4.27
N PRO A 194 -9.67 -14.98 4.82
CA PRO A 194 -10.36 -13.94 4.06
C PRO A 194 -9.51 -13.47 2.87
N ARG A 195 -10.13 -12.86 1.86
CA ARG A 195 -9.37 -12.14 0.83
C ARG A 195 -8.59 -11.00 1.50
N LEU A 196 -7.35 -10.78 1.07
CA LEU A 196 -6.61 -9.58 1.43
C LEU A 196 -7.13 -8.39 0.61
N ASP A 197 -7.74 -7.44 1.28
CA ASP A 197 -8.08 -6.11 0.77
C ASP A 197 -7.13 -5.07 1.36
N PHE A 198 -6.46 -4.31 0.50
CA PHE A 198 -5.54 -3.28 0.96
C PHE A 198 -5.38 -2.14 -0.03
N GLU A 199 -5.30 -0.94 0.52
CA GLU A 199 -4.91 0.28 -0.18
C GLU A 199 -4.12 1.14 0.81
N LEU A 200 -2.89 1.49 0.45
CA LEU A 200 -1.92 2.07 1.37
C LEU A 200 -2.41 3.35 2.06
N ASP A 201 -3.00 4.30 1.35
CA ASP A 201 -3.44 5.57 1.95
C ASP A 201 -4.64 5.35 2.87
N THR A 202 -5.65 4.63 2.40
CA THR A 202 -6.86 4.27 3.15
C THR A 202 -6.48 3.63 4.48
N PHE A 203 -5.65 2.58 4.45
CA PHE A 203 -5.24 1.91 5.67
C PHE A 203 -4.24 2.71 6.50
N THR A 204 -3.46 3.62 5.88
CA THR A 204 -2.63 4.59 6.62
C THR A 204 -3.47 5.57 7.44
N VAL A 205 -4.62 6.01 6.94
CA VAL A 205 -5.48 6.98 7.63
C VAL A 205 -6.50 6.35 8.57
N THR A 206 -6.91 5.10 8.32
CA THR A 206 -7.88 4.40 9.18
C THR A 206 -7.25 3.67 10.36
N GLN A 207 -5.95 3.30 10.27
CA GLN A 207 -5.24 2.79 11.43
C GLN A 207 -5.08 3.92 12.48
N PRO A 208 -5.06 3.60 13.79
CA PRO A 208 -4.69 4.58 14.81
C PRO A 208 -3.30 5.15 14.52
N ALA A 209 -3.19 6.48 14.46
CA ALA A 209 -1.91 7.12 14.17
C ALA A 209 -0.95 6.98 15.36
N HIS A 210 0.25 6.44 15.11
CA HIS A 210 1.37 6.41 16.07
C HIS A 210 2.31 7.61 15.92
N TYR A 211 1.84 8.68 15.28
CA TYR A 211 2.61 9.89 15.02
C TYR A 211 1.69 11.08 14.83
N GLU A 212 2.24 12.28 14.95
CA GLU A 212 1.61 13.52 14.57
C GLU A 212 2.50 14.26 13.57
N ILE A 213 1.91 14.78 12.48
CA ILE A 213 2.64 15.56 11.47
C ILE A 213 2.56 17.04 11.85
N ASP A 214 3.36 17.43 12.83
CA ASP A 214 3.48 18.80 13.31
C ASP A 214 4.67 19.54 12.65
N LYS A 215 5.09 20.69 13.21
CA LYS A 215 6.24 21.44 12.70
C LYS A 215 7.56 20.70 12.90
N ASP A 216 7.73 20.03 14.03
CA ASP A 216 8.95 19.29 14.36
C ASP A 216 9.10 18.05 13.47
N TYR A 217 8.02 17.28 13.26
CA TYR A 217 8.01 16.15 12.33
C TYR A 217 8.50 16.58 10.94
N ARG A 218 7.99 17.69 10.40
CA ARG A 218 8.35 18.22 9.07
C ARG A 218 9.81 18.68 8.97
N GLN A 219 10.46 19.02 10.08
CA GLN A 219 11.88 19.39 10.09
C GLN A 219 12.79 18.17 10.00
N ARG A 220 12.34 17.03 10.56
CA ARG A 220 13.17 15.84 10.75
C ARG A 220 12.89 14.73 9.74
N LYS A 221 11.69 14.71 9.15
CA LYS A 221 11.16 13.57 8.38
C LYS A 221 10.53 13.99 7.06
N ALA A 222 10.55 13.07 6.10
CA ALA A 222 9.79 13.21 4.86
C ALA A 222 8.28 13.22 5.15
N VAL A 223 7.53 14.01 4.37
CA VAL A 223 6.06 14.07 4.44
C VAL A 223 5.49 13.97 3.04
N SER A 224 4.75 12.90 2.80
CA SER A 224 3.86 12.75 1.64
C SER A 224 2.44 13.18 2.00
N ASN A 225 1.70 13.66 1.00
CA ASN A 225 0.24 13.82 1.14
C ASN A 225 -0.47 12.49 0.79
N GLY A 226 -1.77 12.40 1.08
CA GLY A 226 -2.52 11.15 0.92
C GLY A 226 -2.55 10.66 -0.52
N ILE A 227 -2.80 11.53 -1.51
CA ILE A 227 -2.78 11.16 -2.93
C ILE A 227 -1.41 10.63 -3.38
N GLN A 228 -0.31 11.21 -2.90
CA GLN A 228 1.03 10.73 -3.22
C GLN A 228 1.26 9.34 -2.62
N THR A 229 0.87 9.13 -1.36
CA THR A 229 0.92 7.82 -0.69
C THR A 229 0.06 6.79 -1.44
N TRP A 230 -1.18 7.14 -1.79
CA TRP A 230 -2.10 6.32 -2.60
C TRP A 230 -1.43 5.91 -3.91
N ALA A 231 -0.93 6.88 -4.69
CA ALA A 231 -0.33 6.59 -5.99
C ALA A 231 0.89 5.66 -5.90
N ILE A 232 1.77 5.89 -4.92
CA ILE A 232 2.94 5.04 -4.66
C ILE A 232 2.48 3.62 -4.26
N GLY A 233 1.49 3.51 -3.37
CA GLY A 233 0.89 2.24 -2.98
C GLY A 233 0.33 1.45 -4.15
N GLN A 234 -0.37 2.10 -5.08
CA GLN A 234 -0.89 1.46 -6.30
C GLN A 234 0.22 0.90 -7.19
N ALA A 235 1.32 1.64 -7.36
CA ALA A 235 2.47 1.19 -8.15
C ALA A 235 3.19 -0.02 -7.52
N ILE A 236 3.37 0.00 -6.21
CA ILE A 236 4.08 -1.08 -5.50
C ILE A 236 3.19 -2.32 -5.39
N ALA A 237 1.89 -2.18 -5.12
CA ALA A 237 0.95 -3.30 -5.11
C ALA A 237 0.92 -4.00 -6.48
N LEU A 238 0.86 -3.23 -7.58
CA LEU A 238 0.90 -3.79 -8.92
C LEU A 238 2.23 -4.49 -9.24
N GLN A 239 3.35 -3.89 -8.82
CA GLN A 239 4.66 -4.52 -8.94
C GLN A 239 4.68 -5.88 -8.25
N ARG A 240 4.26 -5.94 -6.97
CA ARG A 240 4.22 -7.18 -6.17
C ARG A 240 3.31 -8.23 -6.82
N ARG A 241 2.19 -7.81 -7.40
CA ARG A 241 1.29 -8.71 -8.14
C ARG A 241 1.94 -9.34 -9.36
N PHE A 242 2.68 -8.56 -10.15
CA PHE A 242 3.43 -9.11 -11.28
C PHE A 242 4.62 -9.97 -10.84
N GLU A 243 5.29 -9.63 -9.75
CA GLU A 243 6.33 -10.47 -9.15
C GLU A 243 5.77 -11.83 -8.73
N ALA A 244 4.62 -11.85 -8.04
CA ALA A 244 3.94 -13.08 -7.65
C ALA A 244 3.46 -13.90 -8.85
N LEU A 245 2.96 -13.25 -9.92
CA LEU A 245 2.53 -13.90 -11.16
C LEU A 245 3.69 -14.55 -11.93
N LEU A 246 4.86 -13.91 -11.94
CA LEU A 246 6.03 -14.36 -12.68
C LEU A 246 6.89 -15.36 -11.90
N LYS A 247 6.59 -15.59 -10.62
CA LYS A 247 7.37 -16.47 -9.75
C LYS A 247 7.23 -17.94 -10.17
N PRO A 248 8.33 -18.64 -10.50
CA PRO A 248 8.30 -20.08 -10.75
C PRO A 248 7.81 -20.84 -9.51
N GLY A 249 6.91 -21.80 -9.69
CA GLY A 249 6.41 -22.63 -8.59
C GLY A 249 5.19 -22.08 -7.83
N ASN A 250 4.76 -20.85 -8.08
CA ASN A 250 3.43 -20.34 -7.68
C ASN A 250 2.30 -20.88 -8.60
N LEU A 251 2.47 -22.06 -9.17
CA LEU A 251 1.45 -22.72 -9.98
C LEU A 251 0.90 -23.86 -9.14
N GLY A 252 -0.38 -23.78 -8.78
CA GLY A 252 -1.10 -24.83 -8.06
C GLY A 252 -1.35 -26.10 -8.90
N GLY A 253 -0.44 -26.43 -9.83
CA GLY A 253 -0.58 -27.46 -10.85
C GLY A 253 -0.99 -26.86 -12.19
N VAL A 254 -2.07 -27.39 -12.79
CA VAL A 254 -2.57 -27.00 -14.12
C VAL A 254 -3.20 -25.61 -14.13
N PHE A 255 -3.64 -25.12 -12.98
CA PHE A 255 -4.16 -23.76 -12.81
C PHE A 255 -3.07 -22.83 -12.29
N PRO A 256 -3.01 -21.56 -12.75
CA PRO A 256 -2.19 -20.55 -12.12
C PRO A 256 -2.68 -20.28 -10.70
N GLU A 257 -1.88 -19.56 -9.92
CA GLU A 257 -2.35 -19.04 -8.62
C GLU A 257 -3.54 -18.07 -8.83
N LEU A 258 -4.72 -18.52 -8.41
CA LEU A 258 -6.01 -17.90 -8.74
C LEU A 258 -6.25 -16.59 -7.98
N VAL A 259 -5.58 -16.34 -6.86
CA VAL A 259 -5.74 -15.06 -6.12
C VAL A 259 -5.20 -13.85 -6.88
N LEU A 260 -4.41 -14.07 -7.93
CA LEU A 260 -3.92 -13.01 -8.83
C LEU A 260 -4.96 -12.58 -9.87
N PHE A 261 -6.11 -13.25 -9.89
CA PHE A 261 -7.22 -13.02 -10.79
C PHE A 261 -8.42 -12.45 -10.02
N ASP A 262 -9.32 -11.80 -10.75
CA ASP A 262 -10.58 -11.30 -10.20
C ASP A 262 -11.43 -12.48 -9.71
N CYS A 263 -11.47 -12.67 -8.39
CA CYS A 263 -12.22 -13.75 -7.75
C CYS A 263 -13.72 -13.70 -8.10
N GLN A 264 -14.29 -12.51 -8.31
CA GLN A 264 -15.70 -12.32 -8.73
C GLN A 264 -15.93 -12.63 -10.22
N ALA A 265 -14.90 -13.02 -10.98
CA ALA A 265 -15.08 -13.64 -12.28
C ALA A 265 -15.59 -15.10 -12.16
N CYS A 266 -15.35 -15.76 -11.03
CA CYS A 266 -15.78 -17.15 -10.76
C CYS A 266 -16.77 -17.24 -9.58
N HIS A 267 -16.55 -16.47 -8.51
CA HIS A 267 -17.31 -16.53 -7.26
C HIS A 267 -18.48 -15.54 -7.26
N HIS A 268 -19.43 -15.75 -8.17
CA HIS A 268 -20.70 -15.03 -8.18
C HIS A 268 -21.85 -16.00 -8.50
N SER A 269 -23.09 -15.60 -8.19
CA SER A 269 -24.28 -16.38 -8.55
C SER A 269 -24.32 -16.62 -10.07
N LEU A 270 -24.48 -17.88 -10.48
CA LEU A 270 -24.73 -18.28 -11.87
C LEU A 270 -26.19 -18.00 -12.30
N MET A 271 -27.09 -17.86 -11.33
CA MET A 271 -28.51 -17.59 -11.57
C MET A 271 -28.77 -16.11 -11.81
N ASP A 272 -27.94 -15.23 -11.24
CA ASP A 272 -28.05 -13.79 -11.45
C ASP A 272 -27.19 -13.38 -12.65
N GLN A 273 -27.82 -13.04 -13.77
CA GLN A 273 -27.14 -12.53 -14.97
C GLN A 273 -26.56 -11.12 -14.70
N LYS A 274 -25.37 -11.09 -14.13
CA LYS A 274 -24.65 -9.87 -13.72
C LYS A 274 -23.52 -9.48 -14.66
N TRP A 275 -23.24 -10.27 -15.70
CA TRP A 275 -22.16 -9.97 -16.64
C TRP A 275 -22.47 -8.67 -17.41
N GLN A 276 -21.45 -7.84 -17.58
CA GLN A 276 -21.49 -6.65 -18.43
C GLN A 276 -20.11 -6.47 -19.06
N PRO A 277 -20.03 -5.89 -20.27
CA PRO A 277 -18.75 -5.60 -20.89
C PRO A 277 -17.99 -4.56 -20.06
N ARG A 278 -16.68 -4.80 -19.86
CA ARG A 278 -15.77 -3.85 -19.23
C ARG A 278 -14.78 -3.31 -20.27
N PRO A 279 -14.87 -2.03 -20.67
CA PRO A 279 -14.10 -1.49 -21.78
C PRO A 279 -12.59 -1.73 -21.68
N GLY A 280 -11.99 -1.53 -20.50
CA GLY A 280 -10.54 -1.67 -20.30
C GLY A 280 -9.98 -3.09 -20.29
N THR A 281 -10.83 -4.12 -20.36
CA THR A 281 -10.38 -5.50 -20.64
C THR A 281 -10.58 -5.91 -22.10
N GLY A 282 -11.67 -5.45 -22.73
CA GLY A 282 -12.10 -5.96 -24.04
C GLY A 282 -12.51 -7.44 -24.05
N LEU A 283 -12.74 -8.04 -22.88
CA LEU A 283 -13.04 -9.47 -22.75
C LEU A 283 -14.54 -9.78 -22.80
N GLY A 284 -14.86 -10.95 -23.35
CA GLY A 284 -16.21 -11.51 -23.36
C GLY A 284 -16.62 -12.20 -22.05
N PRO A 285 -17.83 -12.78 -21.99
CA PRO A 285 -18.28 -13.58 -20.84
C PRO A 285 -17.47 -14.88 -20.68
N GLY A 286 -17.39 -15.39 -19.45
CA GLY A 286 -16.76 -16.68 -19.13
C GLY A 286 -15.23 -16.66 -19.03
N VAL A 287 -14.60 -15.49 -18.97
CA VAL A 287 -13.14 -15.35 -18.88
C VAL A 287 -12.69 -15.06 -17.45
N VAL A 288 -11.66 -15.79 -16.99
CA VAL A 288 -10.96 -15.49 -15.73
C VAL A 288 -10.03 -14.30 -15.97
N ARG A 289 -10.41 -13.13 -15.47
CA ARG A 289 -9.69 -11.87 -15.71
C ARG A 289 -8.56 -11.72 -14.71
N PHE A 290 -7.38 -11.31 -15.17
CA PHE A 290 -6.31 -10.89 -14.26
C PHE A 290 -6.84 -9.73 -13.40
N ASP A 291 -6.55 -9.73 -12.10
CA ASP A 291 -6.93 -8.59 -11.27
C ASP A 291 -6.03 -7.41 -11.67
N ASP A 292 -6.63 -6.44 -12.35
CA ASP A 292 -5.97 -5.24 -12.87
C ASP A 292 -6.44 -3.97 -12.16
N SER A 293 -7.03 -4.10 -10.97
CA SER A 293 -7.55 -2.97 -10.20
C SER A 293 -6.49 -1.88 -9.94
N ASN A 294 -5.25 -2.25 -9.61
CA ASN A 294 -4.15 -1.28 -9.46
C ASN A 294 -3.72 -0.63 -10.81
N LEU A 295 -3.80 -1.37 -11.93
CA LEU A 295 -3.56 -0.78 -13.27
C LEU A 295 -4.59 0.31 -13.57
N MET A 296 -5.86 0.07 -13.24
CA MET A 296 -6.93 1.05 -13.47
C MET A 296 -6.66 2.34 -12.70
N MET A 297 -6.23 2.24 -11.43
CA MET A 297 -5.87 3.40 -10.61
C MET A 297 -4.67 4.15 -11.20
N LEU A 298 -3.59 3.45 -11.54
CA LEU A 298 -2.40 4.06 -12.14
C LEU A 298 -2.69 4.75 -13.47
N GLN A 299 -3.56 4.16 -14.31
CA GLN A 299 -3.97 4.81 -15.55
C GLN A 299 -4.68 6.16 -15.29
N ILE A 300 -5.48 6.26 -14.22
CA ILE A 300 -6.15 7.52 -13.83
C ILE A 300 -5.13 8.51 -13.30
N ILE A 301 -4.26 8.07 -12.38
CA ILE A 301 -3.18 8.88 -11.82
C ILE A 301 -2.32 9.50 -12.93
N LEU A 302 -1.92 8.68 -13.90
CA LEU A 302 -1.10 9.13 -15.02
C LEU A 302 -1.84 10.08 -15.96
N THR A 303 -3.17 10.09 -16.03
CA THR A 303 -3.86 11.10 -16.87
C THR A 303 -3.55 12.53 -16.43
N THR A 304 -3.19 12.71 -15.17
CA THR A 304 -2.84 14.01 -14.58
C THR A 304 -1.33 14.30 -14.65
N ILE A 305 -0.49 13.26 -14.57
CA ILE A 305 0.98 13.41 -14.51
C ILE A 305 1.62 13.31 -15.89
N ASP A 306 1.26 12.29 -16.66
CA ASP A 306 1.80 12.01 -18.00
C ASP A 306 0.72 11.29 -18.85
N PRO A 307 -0.11 12.06 -19.58
CA PRO A 307 -1.21 11.51 -20.38
C PRO A 307 -0.76 10.49 -21.43
N LYS A 308 0.46 10.63 -21.96
CA LYS A 308 1.01 9.69 -22.95
C LYS A 308 1.33 8.35 -22.30
N LYS A 309 1.94 8.34 -21.12
CA LYS A 309 2.13 7.11 -20.33
C LYS A 309 0.80 6.51 -19.90
N ALA A 310 -0.20 7.33 -19.56
CA ALA A 310 -1.53 6.84 -19.24
C ALA A 310 -2.17 6.07 -20.40
N GLU A 311 -2.04 6.58 -21.63
CA GLU A 311 -2.53 5.93 -22.84
C GLU A 311 -1.76 4.64 -23.15
N ALA A 312 -0.43 4.69 -23.08
CA ALA A 312 0.40 3.50 -23.27
C ALA A 312 0.04 2.39 -22.25
N LEU A 313 -0.19 2.75 -20.99
CA LEU A 313 -0.59 1.80 -19.94
C LEU A 313 -1.97 1.19 -20.21
N ARG A 314 -2.95 2.00 -20.67
CA ARG A 314 -4.27 1.50 -21.09
C ARG A 314 -4.15 0.48 -22.23
N ASN A 315 -3.41 0.82 -23.28
CA ASN A 315 -3.25 -0.05 -24.44
C ASN A 315 -2.57 -1.38 -24.05
N LYS A 316 -1.54 -1.32 -23.20
CA LYS A 316 -0.87 -2.54 -22.71
C LYS A 316 -1.72 -3.37 -21.76
N THR A 317 -2.64 -2.75 -21.02
CA THR A 317 -3.61 -3.48 -20.19
C THR A 317 -4.59 -4.27 -21.06
N LEU A 318 -5.10 -3.67 -22.15
CA LEU A 318 -5.93 -4.38 -23.13
C LEU A 318 -5.18 -5.53 -23.80
N GLU A 319 -3.93 -5.30 -24.21
CA GLU A 319 -3.09 -6.36 -24.78
C GLU A 319 -2.85 -7.51 -23.79
N LEU A 320 -2.66 -7.21 -22.49
CA LEU A 320 -2.45 -8.20 -21.44
C LEU A 320 -3.68 -9.10 -21.30
N HIS A 321 -4.87 -8.50 -21.16
CA HIS A 321 -6.12 -9.25 -21.04
C HIS A 321 -6.42 -10.07 -22.29
N LYS A 322 -6.23 -9.52 -23.49
CA LYS A 322 -6.38 -10.29 -24.72
C LYS A 322 -5.41 -11.48 -24.78
N ALA A 323 -4.16 -11.28 -24.37
CA ALA A 323 -3.18 -12.35 -24.36
C ALA A 323 -3.49 -13.46 -23.35
N SER A 324 -4.17 -13.15 -22.23
CA SER A 324 -4.51 -14.16 -21.22
C SER A 324 -5.46 -15.24 -21.75
N THR A 325 -6.18 -14.99 -22.85
CA THR A 325 -7.07 -15.96 -23.49
C THR A 325 -6.51 -16.59 -24.77
N GLU A 326 -5.48 -15.99 -25.37
CA GLU A 326 -5.02 -16.36 -26.72
C GLU A 326 -3.57 -16.87 -26.77
N ASP A 327 -2.69 -16.33 -25.93
CA ASP A 327 -1.24 -16.54 -26.01
C ASP A 327 -0.57 -16.41 -24.63
N PRO A 328 -0.34 -17.55 -23.94
CA PRO A 328 0.30 -17.55 -22.63
C PRO A 328 1.70 -16.93 -22.64
N GLN A 329 2.50 -17.14 -23.69
CA GLN A 329 3.86 -16.60 -23.75
C GLN A 329 3.83 -15.07 -23.83
N LYS A 330 2.92 -14.53 -24.66
CA LYS A 330 2.68 -13.09 -24.75
C LYS A 330 2.12 -12.52 -23.46
N PHE A 331 1.22 -13.23 -22.77
CA PHE A 331 0.70 -12.82 -21.47
C PHE A 331 1.81 -12.62 -20.44
N TYR A 332 2.70 -13.60 -20.26
CA TYR A 332 3.82 -13.48 -19.33
C TYR A 332 4.86 -12.43 -19.77
N SER A 333 5.07 -12.26 -21.08
CA SER A 333 5.93 -11.17 -21.59
C SER A 333 5.36 -9.78 -21.26
N LEU A 334 4.04 -9.60 -21.43
CA LEU A 334 3.35 -8.35 -21.09
C LEU A 334 3.33 -8.11 -19.57
N ALA A 335 3.13 -9.16 -18.77
CA ALA A 335 3.23 -9.09 -17.32
C ALA A 335 4.61 -8.60 -16.87
N LYS A 336 5.69 -9.15 -17.45
CA LYS A 336 7.07 -8.70 -17.18
C LYS A 336 7.29 -7.23 -17.54
N LEU A 337 6.77 -6.81 -18.70
CA LEU A 337 6.85 -5.42 -19.15
C LEU A 337 6.09 -4.47 -18.21
N LEU A 338 4.86 -4.82 -17.85
CA LEU A 338 4.01 -4.01 -16.98
C LEU A 338 4.54 -3.96 -15.54
N GLY A 339 5.10 -5.05 -15.02
CA GLY A 339 5.81 -5.06 -13.74
C GLY A 339 7.02 -4.11 -13.74
N LYS A 340 7.81 -4.11 -14.82
CA LYS A 340 8.89 -3.11 -14.99
C LYS A 340 8.35 -1.69 -15.08
N THR A 341 7.28 -1.48 -15.85
CA THR A 341 6.65 -0.16 -15.98
C THR A 341 6.16 0.35 -14.64
N SER A 342 5.54 -0.50 -13.81
CA SER A 342 5.09 -0.13 -12.46
C SER A 342 6.24 0.36 -11.59
N ARG A 343 7.38 -0.36 -11.58
CA ARG A 343 8.60 0.08 -10.90
C ARG A 343 9.12 1.42 -11.41
N ASP A 344 9.19 1.57 -12.73
CA ASP A 344 9.72 2.79 -13.38
C ASP A 344 8.83 4.02 -13.11
N LEU A 345 7.57 3.83 -12.72
CA LEU A 345 6.67 4.92 -12.32
C LEU A 345 6.93 5.43 -10.90
N ILE A 346 7.47 4.60 -9.98
CA ILE A 346 7.66 5.00 -8.57
C ILE A 346 8.45 6.31 -8.43
N PRO A 347 9.62 6.49 -9.07
CA PRO A 347 10.36 7.75 -8.97
C PRO A 347 9.61 8.98 -9.52
N LEU A 348 8.73 8.78 -10.51
CA LEU A 348 7.88 9.84 -11.05
C LEU A 348 6.83 10.27 -10.01
N LEU A 349 6.19 9.30 -9.35
CA LEU A 349 5.16 9.52 -8.32
C LEU A 349 5.74 10.16 -7.05
N VAL A 350 6.94 9.76 -6.64
CA VAL A 350 7.67 10.38 -5.50
C VAL A 350 8.02 11.84 -5.78
N LYS A 351 8.36 12.19 -7.03
CA LYS A 351 8.73 13.57 -7.40
C LYS A 351 7.52 14.48 -7.66
N HIS A 352 6.37 13.91 -8.05
CA HIS A 352 5.19 14.70 -8.41
C HIS A 352 4.54 15.33 -7.18
N LYS A 353 4.40 16.66 -7.19
CA LYS A 353 3.70 17.41 -6.14
C LYS A 353 2.25 17.62 -6.57
N PHE A 354 1.35 16.78 -6.09
CA PHE A 354 -0.08 16.88 -6.39
C PHE A 354 -0.66 18.21 -5.89
N ASN A 355 -1.18 19.00 -6.83
CA ASN A 355 -1.79 20.32 -6.57
C ASN A 355 -3.34 20.24 -6.63
N PRO A 356 -4.08 21.30 -6.28
CA PRO A 356 -5.55 21.29 -6.31
C PRO A 356 -6.18 20.95 -7.68
N ALA A 357 -5.54 21.31 -8.79
CA ALA A 357 -6.01 20.92 -10.13
C ALA A 357 -5.85 19.42 -10.36
N ASP A 358 -4.75 18.83 -9.88
CA ASP A 358 -4.53 17.39 -9.91
C ASP A 358 -5.63 16.66 -9.15
N VAL A 359 -5.93 17.11 -7.92
CA VAL A 359 -7.02 16.56 -7.09
C VAL A 359 -8.36 16.56 -7.85
N LYS A 360 -8.73 17.70 -8.46
CA LYS A 360 -9.98 17.82 -9.23
C LYS A 360 -9.98 16.87 -10.44
N ASN A 361 -8.86 16.74 -11.15
CA ASN A 361 -8.74 15.86 -12.31
C ASN A 361 -8.81 14.38 -11.94
N LEU A 362 -8.17 13.97 -10.85
CA LEU A 362 -8.21 12.60 -10.33
C LEU A 362 -9.63 12.22 -9.91
N LEU A 363 -10.30 13.09 -9.15
CA LEU A 363 -11.69 12.89 -8.74
C LEU A 363 -12.62 12.74 -9.97
N LYS A 364 -12.46 13.63 -10.96
CA LYS A 364 -13.19 13.55 -12.23
C LYS A 364 -12.90 12.24 -12.97
N GLY A 365 -11.64 11.80 -13.02
CA GLY A 365 -11.24 10.56 -13.68
C GLY A 365 -11.88 9.33 -13.03
N LEU A 366 -11.87 9.24 -11.70
CA LEU A 366 -12.49 8.14 -10.93
C LEU A 366 -14.00 8.09 -11.18
N ILE A 367 -14.68 9.24 -11.08
CA ILE A 367 -16.14 9.30 -11.28
C ILE A 367 -16.51 9.00 -12.73
N GLN A 368 -15.79 9.56 -13.71
CA GLN A 368 -16.07 9.33 -15.12
C GLN A 368 -15.88 7.86 -15.50
N ARG A 369 -14.79 7.21 -15.05
CA ARG A 369 -14.58 5.78 -15.29
C ARG A 369 -15.66 4.90 -14.67
N THR A 370 -16.19 5.29 -13.51
CA THR A 370 -17.35 4.59 -12.93
C THR A 370 -18.58 4.70 -13.84
N ARG A 371 -18.85 5.90 -14.38
CA ARG A 371 -19.96 6.15 -15.31
C ARG A 371 -19.80 5.36 -16.60
N ASP A 372 -18.57 5.23 -17.09
CA ASP A 372 -18.21 4.46 -18.28
C ASP A 372 -18.21 2.93 -18.05
N LYS A 373 -18.66 2.47 -16.88
CA LYS A 373 -18.73 1.06 -16.46
C LYS A 373 -17.37 0.37 -16.36
N GLU A 374 -16.29 1.14 -16.22
CA GLU A 374 -14.95 0.59 -16.07
C GLU A 374 -14.81 -0.13 -14.73
N PHE A 375 -15.43 0.37 -13.65
CA PHE A 375 -15.51 -0.30 -12.34
C PHE A 375 -16.77 -1.16 -12.22
N SER A 376 -16.92 -2.12 -13.14
CA SER A 376 -18.09 -3.01 -13.20
C SER A 376 -17.96 -4.29 -12.36
N ASP A 377 -16.74 -4.60 -11.92
CA ASP A 377 -16.41 -5.69 -11.02
C ASP A 377 -16.13 -5.17 -9.60
N TYR A 378 -16.15 -6.09 -8.63
CA TYR A 378 -16.05 -5.74 -7.22
C TYR A 378 -14.70 -5.09 -6.89
N VAL A 379 -13.59 -5.68 -7.34
CA VAL A 379 -12.23 -5.22 -6.99
C VAL A 379 -11.94 -3.84 -7.60
N GLY A 380 -12.41 -3.58 -8.82
CA GLY A 380 -12.35 -2.27 -9.45
C GLY A 380 -13.22 -1.24 -8.71
N ALA A 381 -14.44 -1.60 -8.29
CA ALA A 381 -15.31 -0.72 -7.51
C ALA A 381 -14.73 -0.41 -6.12
N GLU A 382 -14.11 -1.39 -5.47
CA GLU A 382 -13.47 -1.26 -4.16
C GLU A 382 -12.27 -0.31 -4.21
N GLN A 383 -11.35 -0.53 -5.16
CA GLN A 383 -10.22 0.38 -5.36
C GLN A 383 -10.69 1.78 -5.77
N ALA A 384 -11.79 1.91 -6.51
CA ALA A 384 -12.35 3.21 -6.88
C ALA A 384 -12.89 3.99 -5.67
N ILE A 385 -13.64 3.36 -4.75
CA ILE A 385 -14.15 4.06 -3.55
C ILE A 385 -13.02 4.44 -2.59
N MET A 386 -12.01 3.59 -2.43
CA MET A 386 -10.81 3.90 -1.65
C MET A 386 -10.03 5.05 -2.29
N GLY A 387 -9.83 5.01 -3.61
CA GLY A 387 -9.20 6.11 -4.36
C GLY A 387 -9.97 7.43 -4.26
N ILE A 388 -11.31 7.41 -4.35
CA ILE A 388 -12.13 8.61 -4.12
C ILE A 388 -11.93 9.14 -2.70
N SER A 389 -11.90 8.24 -1.71
CA SER A 389 -11.69 8.60 -0.29
C SER A 389 -10.34 9.29 -0.09
N ALA A 390 -9.24 8.72 -0.63
CA ALA A 390 -7.89 9.30 -0.58
C ALA A 390 -7.83 10.70 -1.23
N VAL A 391 -8.48 10.85 -2.39
CA VAL A 391 -8.56 12.13 -3.10
C VAL A 391 -9.35 13.18 -2.29
N LEU A 392 -10.49 12.80 -1.70
CA LEU A 392 -11.30 13.71 -0.87
C LEU A 392 -10.58 14.11 0.43
N ALA A 393 -9.92 13.17 1.10
CA ALA A 393 -9.15 13.45 2.31
C ALA A 393 -8.01 14.45 2.03
N THR A 394 -7.31 14.26 0.91
CA THR A 394 -6.26 15.21 0.48
C THR A 394 -6.86 16.57 0.09
N ALA A 395 -7.99 16.60 -0.60
CA ALA A 395 -8.71 17.83 -0.93
C ALA A 395 -9.11 18.63 0.33
N ASP A 396 -9.61 17.95 1.36
CA ASP A 396 -9.92 18.55 2.66
C ASP A 396 -8.67 19.15 3.32
N GLY A 397 -7.55 18.42 3.28
CA GLY A 397 -6.24 18.94 3.75
C GLY A 397 -5.75 20.17 2.98
N MET A 398 -6.20 20.36 1.74
CA MET A 398 -5.90 21.54 0.91
C MET A 398 -6.91 22.69 1.09
N GLY A 399 -7.89 22.57 1.99
CA GLY A 399 -8.91 23.61 2.20
C GLY A 399 -10.08 23.57 1.21
N MET A 400 -10.29 22.45 0.52
CA MET A 400 -11.35 22.29 -0.49
C MET A 400 -12.66 21.71 0.08
N GLN A 401 -12.95 21.92 1.38
CA GLN A 401 -14.06 21.25 2.06
C GLN A 401 -15.44 21.56 1.45
N GLN A 402 -15.59 22.72 0.80
CA GLN A 402 -16.85 23.07 0.11
C GLN A 402 -17.10 22.20 -1.13
N THR A 403 -16.03 21.73 -1.79
CA THR A 403 -16.12 20.81 -2.94
C THR A 403 -16.34 19.37 -2.49
N THR A 404 -15.76 18.95 -1.37
CA THR A 404 -15.80 17.54 -0.90
C THR A 404 -17.05 17.20 -0.09
N LYS A 405 -17.58 18.13 0.72
CA LYS A 405 -18.74 17.89 1.59
C LYS A 405 -19.95 17.30 0.86
N PRO A 406 -20.36 17.79 -0.32
CA PRO A 406 -21.50 17.23 -1.06
C PRO A 406 -21.31 15.77 -1.48
N ILE A 407 -20.06 15.30 -1.56
CA ILE A 407 -19.69 13.98 -2.10
C ILE A 407 -19.78 12.89 -1.03
N ARG A 408 -19.61 13.23 0.26
CA ARG A 408 -19.50 12.27 1.37
C ARG A 408 -20.68 11.32 1.46
N LYS A 409 -21.91 11.82 1.32
CA LYS A 409 -23.12 10.98 1.34
C LYS A 409 -23.13 9.94 0.22
N SER A 410 -22.75 10.34 -1.00
CA SER A 410 -22.62 9.41 -2.13
C SER A 410 -21.53 8.38 -1.88
N LEU A 411 -20.42 8.78 -1.27
CA LEU A 411 -19.33 7.87 -0.94
C LEU A 411 -19.76 6.83 0.12
N GLU A 412 -20.45 7.24 1.18
CA GLU A 412 -21.02 6.33 2.19
C GLU A 412 -21.97 5.30 1.56
N GLN A 413 -22.87 5.75 0.68
CA GLN A 413 -23.77 4.86 -0.06
C GLN A 413 -23.01 3.88 -0.97
N ALA A 414 -21.87 4.31 -1.54
CA ALA A 414 -21.01 3.46 -2.35
C ALA A 414 -20.32 2.39 -1.47
N TYR A 415 -19.82 2.73 -0.28
CA TYR A 415 -19.30 1.75 0.68
C TYR A 415 -20.37 0.74 1.12
N GLU A 416 -21.59 1.21 1.44
CA GLU A 416 -22.70 0.30 1.78
C GLU A 416 -23.04 -0.67 0.65
N ALA A 417 -22.86 -0.27 -0.60
CA ALA A 417 -23.09 -1.14 -1.75
C ALA A 417 -22.07 -2.28 -1.85
N LEU A 418 -20.86 -2.09 -1.31
CA LEU A 418 -19.79 -3.08 -1.32
C LEU A 418 -19.71 -3.91 -0.02
N ALA A 419 -20.53 -3.59 0.99
CA ALA A 419 -20.45 -4.20 2.32
C ALA A 419 -20.60 -5.74 2.36
N LYS A 420 -21.14 -6.36 1.31
CA LYS A 420 -21.27 -7.83 1.19
C LYS A 420 -20.55 -8.31 -0.05
N TYR A 421 -19.34 -8.85 0.09
CA TYR A 421 -18.52 -9.32 -1.03
C TYR A 421 -19.30 -10.21 -2.02
N ASP A 422 -19.94 -11.28 -1.53
CA ASP A 422 -20.65 -12.26 -2.38
C ASP A 422 -21.94 -11.72 -3.01
N ALA A 423 -22.48 -10.61 -2.48
CA ALA A 423 -23.81 -10.09 -2.83
C ALA A 423 -23.81 -8.57 -3.01
N TRP A 424 -22.70 -7.99 -3.46
CA TRP A 424 -22.55 -6.55 -3.55
C TRP A 424 -23.53 -5.93 -4.56
N ASP A 425 -24.01 -4.73 -4.25
CA ASP A 425 -25.05 -4.05 -5.02
C ASP A 425 -24.43 -3.12 -6.07
N ARG A 426 -24.23 -3.69 -7.27
CA ARG A 426 -23.64 -2.95 -8.42
C ARG A 426 -24.47 -1.74 -8.82
N VAL A 427 -25.79 -1.83 -8.69
CA VAL A 427 -26.72 -0.77 -9.11
C VAL A 427 -26.65 0.38 -8.11
N LYS A 428 -26.71 0.07 -6.80
CA LYS A 428 -26.54 1.04 -5.73
C LYS A 428 -25.18 1.73 -5.83
N PHE A 429 -24.10 0.98 -6.06
CA PHE A 429 -22.76 1.55 -6.27
C PHE A 429 -22.74 2.56 -7.43
N ARG A 430 -23.23 2.16 -8.62
CA ARG A 430 -23.26 3.05 -9.79
C ARG A 430 -24.12 4.28 -9.58
N ASN A 431 -25.28 4.13 -8.94
CA ASN A 431 -26.18 5.25 -8.64
C ASN A 431 -25.56 6.22 -7.64
N ALA A 432 -24.89 5.69 -6.62
CA ALA A 432 -24.20 6.49 -5.60
C ALA A 432 -23.11 7.36 -6.25
N ILE A 433 -22.27 6.78 -7.11
CA ILE A 433 -21.22 7.52 -7.82
C ILE A 433 -21.78 8.45 -8.91
N ALA A 434 -22.84 8.06 -9.61
CA ALA A 434 -23.50 8.91 -10.60
C ALA A 434 -24.08 10.20 -9.97
N GLY A 435 -24.54 10.12 -8.72
CA GLY A 435 -25.03 11.26 -7.95
C GLY A 435 -23.96 12.29 -7.58
N ILE A 436 -22.67 12.00 -7.77
CA ILE A 436 -21.59 12.94 -7.49
C ILE A 436 -21.51 13.99 -8.61
N VAL A 437 -21.75 15.26 -8.27
CA VAL A 437 -21.60 16.39 -9.19
C VAL A 437 -20.30 17.14 -8.85
N ILE A 438 -19.39 17.21 -9.82
CA ILE A 438 -18.14 17.98 -9.69
C ILE A 438 -18.33 19.29 -10.45
N ASN A 439 -18.39 20.41 -9.72
CA ASN A 439 -18.40 21.75 -10.30
C ASN A 439 -16.97 22.22 -10.62
#